data_AF-A0A919TF23-F1
#
_entry.id   AF-A0A919TF23-F1
#
_cell.length_a   1.000
_cell.length_b   1.000
_cell.length_c   1.000
_cell.angle_alpha   90.00
_cell.angle_beta   90.00
_cell.angle_gamma   90.00
#
_symmetry.space_group_name_H-M   'P 1'
#
loop_
_entity.id
_entity.type
_entity.pdbx_description
1 polymer ?
#
loop_
_entity_poly.entity_id
_entity_poly.type
_entity_poly.pdbx_seq_one_letter_code
_entity_poly.pdbx_strand_id
1 'polypeptide(L)'
;METAMHSFLVSVPQAAALWVVMLGGVLLAAAAIARNQRPSAPPVVDDDLRFAEEISVAADRAAATAARRRAEWATAQERLDAAWLAYDVADRTAREAAKAAAFPLISKRRKPDENRARERYLHHAASAACRNHDLSIAQLNDVFAHRGWNPRLHPVVQESLLRQAVRSHRFDEYQSALRAERASWQEAESAAEALRSLRLEAAAAVTRAGAGQAVSDEHWFADQWTTAELPAAA
;
A
#
# COMPACT_ATOMS: atom_id res chain seq x y z
N MET A 1 69.83 25.00 43.51
CA MET A 1 68.41 25.12 43.91
C MET A 1 67.76 26.44 43.46
N GLU A 2 68.49 27.42 42.91
CA GLU A 2 67.92 28.72 42.49
C GLU A 2 67.31 28.73 41.07
N THR A 3 67.76 27.84 40.17
CA THR A 3 67.30 27.80 38.76
C THR A 3 65.92 27.16 38.57
N ALA A 4 65.46 26.31 39.48
CA ALA A 4 64.16 25.65 39.39
C ALA A 4 62.99 26.56 39.85
N MET A 5 63.24 27.44 40.83
CA MET A 5 62.21 28.37 41.34
C MET A 5 61.90 29.50 40.35
N HIS A 6 62.89 29.93 39.55
CA HIS A 6 62.69 31.01 38.57
C HIS A 6 61.85 30.56 37.36
N SER A 7 61.97 29.30 36.94
CA SER A 7 61.13 28.73 35.87
C SER A 7 59.67 28.58 36.28
N PHE A 8 59.40 28.32 37.56
CA PHE A 8 58.03 28.19 38.08
C PHE A 8 57.32 29.54 38.25
N LEU A 9 58.04 30.59 38.66
CA LEU A 9 57.44 31.92 38.84
C LEU A 9 57.13 32.64 37.52
N VAL A 10 57.82 32.29 36.42
CA VAL A 10 57.56 32.86 35.09
C VAL A 10 56.46 32.08 34.33
N SER A 11 56.35 30.77 34.54
CA SER A 11 55.39 29.90 33.81
C SER A 11 53.94 30.01 34.28
N VAL A 12 53.69 30.31 35.56
CA VAL A 12 52.34 30.47 36.11
C VAL A 12 51.59 31.70 35.57
N PRO A 13 52.15 32.93 35.54
CA PRO A 13 51.45 34.07 34.96
C PRO A 13 51.28 33.97 33.43
N GLN A 14 52.20 33.27 32.74
CA GLN A 14 52.11 33.05 31.29
C GLN A 14 50.97 32.10 30.90
N ALA A 15 50.78 31.03 31.68
CA ALA A 15 49.65 30.12 31.52
C ALA A 15 48.31 30.82 31.80
N ALA A 16 48.24 31.68 32.83
CA ALA A 16 47.04 32.45 33.13
C ALA A 16 46.67 33.44 32.01
N ALA A 17 47.66 34.09 31.39
CA ALA A 17 47.44 34.99 30.27
C ALA A 17 46.86 34.27 29.04
N LEU A 18 47.34 33.06 28.73
CA LEU A 18 46.80 32.23 27.64
C LEU A 18 45.33 31.83 27.91
N TRP A 19 45.00 31.50 29.16
CA TRP A 19 43.62 31.19 29.54
C TRP A 19 42.67 32.38 29.39
N VAL A 20 43.10 33.59 29.78
CA VAL A 20 42.29 34.80 29.62
C VAL A 20 42.09 35.18 28.15
N VAL A 21 43.12 35.02 27.31
CA VAL A 21 43.01 35.26 25.86
C VAL A 21 42.09 34.24 25.20
N MET A 22 42.17 32.96 25.58
CA MET A 22 41.24 31.94 25.09
C MET A 22 39.80 32.20 25.53
N LEU A 23 39.57 32.53 26.81
CA LEU A 23 38.23 32.86 27.32
C LEU A 23 37.66 34.13 26.66
N GLY A 24 38.49 35.16 26.46
CA GLY A 24 38.13 36.37 25.73
C GLY A 24 37.80 36.10 24.27
N GLY A 25 38.57 35.22 23.61
CA GLY A 25 38.30 34.78 22.24
C GLY A 25 37.00 33.98 22.11
N VAL A 26 36.70 33.10 23.06
CA VAL A 26 35.45 32.34 23.10
C VAL A 26 34.25 33.27 23.38
N LEU A 27 34.39 34.26 24.26
CA LEU A 27 33.34 35.26 24.53
C LEU A 27 33.11 36.17 23.32
N LEU A 28 34.17 36.61 22.63
CA LEU A 28 34.04 37.41 21.41
C LEU A 28 33.45 36.61 20.25
N ALA A 29 33.84 35.33 20.11
CA ALA A 29 33.24 34.43 19.13
C ALA A 29 31.77 34.16 19.44
N ALA A 30 31.41 33.93 20.70
CA ALA A 30 30.02 33.77 21.13
C ALA A 30 29.19 35.05 20.90
N ALA A 31 29.76 36.23 21.17
CA ALA A 31 29.09 37.51 20.93
C ALA A 31 28.97 37.83 19.42
N ALA A 32 29.95 37.45 18.60
CA ALA A 32 29.90 37.59 17.15
C ALA A 32 28.88 36.62 16.52
N ILE A 33 28.82 35.38 17.01
CA ILE A 33 27.80 34.39 16.62
C ILE A 33 26.42 34.87 17.04
N ALA A 34 26.23 35.38 18.26
CA ALA A 34 24.95 35.93 18.72
C ALA A 34 24.51 37.19 17.95
N ARG A 35 25.45 38.02 17.47
CA ARG A 35 25.15 39.17 16.60
C ARG A 35 24.80 38.78 15.16
N ASN A 36 25.46 37.76 14.60
CA ASN A 36 25.10 37.19 13.29
C ASN A 36 23.86 36.28 13.34
N GLN A 37 23.50 35.78 14.53
CA GLN A 37 22.24 35.12 14.83
C GLN A 37 21.15 36.12 15.23
N ARG A 38 21.24 37.42 14.89
CA ARG A 38 20.01 38.17 14.68
C ARG A 38 19.38 37.58 13.43
N PRO A 39 18.34 36.75 13.54
CA PRO A 39 17.60 36.37 12.35
C PRO A 39 16.98 37.69 11.90
N SER A 40 17.33 38.19 10.74
CA SER A 40 16.33 38.93 9.98
C SER A 40 15.26 37.88 9.74
N ALA A 41 14.20 37.89 10.56
CA ALA A 41 13.14 36.90 10.48
C ALA A 41 12.61 36.95 9.04
N PRO A 42 12.82 35.90 8.22
CA PRO A 42 12.08 35.79 6.98
C PRO A 42 10.59 35.65 7.34
N PRO A 43 9.66 35.96 6.42
CA PRO A 43 8.23 35.92 6.72
C PRO A 43 7.77 34.48 6.97
N VAL A 44 7.85 34.02 8.22
CA VAL A 44 7.40 32.70 8.70
C VAL A 44 5.97 32.40 8.25
N VAL A 45 5.17 33.45 8.07
CA VAL A 45 3.79 33.38 7.61
C VAL A 45 3.65 32.93 6.15
N ASP A 46 4.58 33.31 5.26
CA ASP A 46 4.55 32.90 3.85
C ASP A 46 4.92 31.41 3.70
N ASP A 47 5.85 30.92 4.53
CA ASP A 47 6.24 29.51 4.53
C ASP A 47 5.13 28.61 5.13
N ASP A 48 4.43 29.05 6.19
CA ASP A 48 3.31 28.29 6.76
C ASP A 48 2.10 28.22 5.80
N LEU A 49 1.82 29.31 5.07
CA LEU A 49 0.77 29.33 4.04
C LEU A 49 1.12 28.41 2.85
N ARG A 50 2.37 28.47 2.37
CA ARG A 50 2.86 27.59 1.29
C ARG A 50 2.80 26.13 1.72
N PHE A 51 3.23 25.82 2.94
CA PHE A 51 3.15 24.47 3.48
C PHE A 51 1.69 23.99 3.58
N ALA A 52 0.76 24.83 4.05
CA ALA A 52 -0.66 24.50 4.11
C ALA A 52 -1.24 24.21 2.71
N GLU A 53 -0.85 24.99 1.70
CA GLU A 53 -1.22 24.74 0.30
C GLU A 53 -0.66 23.41 -0.21
N GLU A 54 0.63 23.13 0.00
CA GLU A 54 1.28 21.89 -0.42
C GLU A 54 0.61 20.64 0.19
N ILE A 55 0.32 20.66 1.48
CA ILE A 55 -0.35 19.56 2.16
C ILE A 55 -1.80 19.41 1.69
N SER A 56 -2.49 20.50 1.37
CA SER A 56 -3.85 20.43 0.80
C SER A 56 -3.85 19.73 -0.57
N VAL A 57 -2.88 20.05 -1.44
CA VAL A 57 -2.70 19.39 -2.73
C VAL A 57 -2.34 17.91 -2.55
N ALA A 58 -1.51 17.59 -1.55
CA ALA A 58 -1.19 16.21 -1.23
C ALA A 58 -2.44 15.43 -0.75
N ALA A 59 -3.27 16.04 0.09
CA ALA A 59 -4.53 15.46 0.56
C ALA A 59 -5.52 15.20 -0.59
N ASP A 60 -5.62 16.11 -1.56
CA ASP A 60 -6.47 15.93 -2.74
C ASP A 60 -5.98 14.78 -3.64
N ARG A 61 -4.66 14.68 -3.85
CA ARG A 61 -4.07 13.55 -4.59
C ARG A 61 -4.27 12.22 -3.86
N ALA A 62 -4.17 12.22 -2.54
CA ALA A 62 -4.48 11.06 -1.72
C ALA A 62 -5.96 10.69 -1.80
N ALA A 63 -6.87 11.67 -1.87
CA ALA A 63 -8.30 11.43 -2.01
C ALA A 63 -8.62 10.74 -3.33
N ALA A 64 -8.04 11.23 -4.43
CA ALA A 64 -8.17 10.59 -5.74
C ALA A 64 -7.61 9.15 -5.74
N THR A 65 -6.48 8.92 -5.07
CA THR A 65 -5.89 7.58 -4.94
C THR A 65 -6.77 6.64 -4.11
N ALA A 66 -7.26 7.08 -2.96
CA ALA A 66 -8.17 6.29 -2.13
C ALA A 66 -9.46 5.92 -2.87
N ALA A 67 -10.03 6.87 -3.64
CA ALA A 67 -11.20 6.61 -4.48
C ALA A 67 -10.92 5.55 -5.55
N ARG A 68 -9.78 5.64 -6.24
CA ARG A 68 -9.36 4.63 -7.23
C ARG A 68 -9.19 3.26 -6.60
N ARG A 69 -8.47 3.16 -5.48
CA ARG A 69 -8.28 1.88 -4.77
C ARG A 69 -9.60 1.28 -4.29
N ARG A 70 -10.53 2.13 -3.84
CA ARG A 70 -11.87 1.67 -3.44
C ARG A 70 -12.65 1.06 -4.61
N ALA A 71 -12.53 1.63 -5.80
CA ALA A 71 -13.14 1.11 -7.03
C ALA A 71 -12.47 -0.19 -7.51
N GLU A 72 -11.13 -0.28 -7.42
CA GLU A 72 -10.38 -1.50 -7.69
C GLU A 72 -10.81 -2.64 -6.77
N TRP A 73 -10.95 -2.37 -5.46
CA TRP A 73 -11.46 -3.34 -4.50
C TRP A 73 -12.90 -3.77 -4.83
N ALA A 74 -13.79 -2.84 -5.19
CA ALA A 74 -15.16 -3.20 -5.60
C ALA A 74 -15.17 -4.15 -6.81
N THR A 75 -14.30 -3.90 -7.80
CA THR A 75 -14.15 -4.79 -8.97
C THR A 75 -13.60 -6.16 -8.55
N ALA A 76 -12.68 -6.21 -7.58
CA ALA A 76 -12.15 -7.48 -7.06
C ALA A 76 -13.22 -8.28 -6.30
N GLN A 77 -14.10 -7.60 -5.55
CA GLN A 77 -15.24 -8.21 -4.88
C GLN A 77 -16.22 -8.84 -5.88
N GLU A 78 -16.58 -8.12 -6.95
CA GLU A 78 -17.46 -8.66 -8.00
C GLU A 78 -16.87 -9.92 -8.65
N ARG A 79 -15.55 -9.95 -8.88
CA ARG A 79 -14.85 -11.13 -9.39
C ARG A 79 -14.86 -12.29 -8.39
N LEU A 80 -14.68 -12.01 -7.10
CA LEU A 80 -14.75 -13.02 -6.04
C LEU A 80 -16.14 -13.65 -5.99
N ASP A 81 -17.20 -12.83 -6.04
CA ASP A 81 -18.59 -13.29 -6.01
C ASP A 81 -18.90 -14.16 -7.25
N ALA A 82 -18.46 -13.72 -8.43
CA ALA A 82 -18.60 -14.51 -9.66
C ALA A 82 -17.86 -15.85 -9.58
N ALA A 83 -16.63 -15.87 -9.07
CA ALA A 83 -15.84 -17.09 -8.90
C ALA A 83 -16.47 -18.04 -7.87
N TRP A 84 -17.03 -17.51 -6.78
CA TRP A 84 -17.78 -18.28 -5.79
C TRP A 84 -19.00 -18.96 -6.40
N LEU A 85 -19.82 -18.22 -7.16
CA LEU A 85 -21.00 -18.78 -7.83
C LEU A 85 -20.63 -19.88 -8.83
N ALA A 86 -19.57 -19.67 -9.61
CA ALA A 86 -19.06 -20.68 -10.55
C ALA A 86 -18.59 -21.95 -9.81
N TYR A 87 -17.89 -21.78 -8.68
CA TYR A 87 -17.49 -22.90 -7.83
C TYR A 87 -18.68 -23.64 -7.22
N ASP A 88 -19.69 -22.94 -6.70
CA ASP A 88 -20.90 -23.57 -6.12
C ASP A 88 -21.64 -24.43 -7.16
N VAL A 89 -21.82 -23.90 -8.37
CA VAL A 89 -22.43 -24.64 -9.48
C VAL A 89 -21.62 -25.90 -9.81
N ALA A 90 -20.29 -25.78 -9.88
CA ALA A 90 -19.40 -26.90 -10.15
C ALA A 90 -19.43 -27.95 -9.02
N ASP A 91 -19.46 -27.53 -7.76
CA ASP A 91 -19.54 -28.39 -6.59
C ASP A 91 -20.86 -29.17 -6.56
N ARG A 92 -22.00 -28.51 -6.79
CA ARG A 92 -23.31 -29.19 -6.89
C ARG A 92 -23.32 -30.24 -8.00
N THR A 93 -22.84 -29.87 -9.20
CA THR A 93 -22.77 -30.78 -10.35
C THR A 93 -21.85 -31.98 -10.08
N ALA A 94 -20.71 -31.75 -9.41
CA ALA A 94 -19.79 -32.83 -9.04
C ALA A 94 -20.41 -33.77 -8.00
N ARG A 95 -21.12 -33.24 -6.99
CA ARG A 95 -21.84 -34.05 -6.00
C ARG A 95 -22.94 -34.89 -6.63
N GLU A 96 -23.68 -34.34 -7.58
CA GLU A 96 -24.70 -35.09 -8.33
C GLU A 96 -24.09 -36.23 -9.15
N ALA A 97 -22.98 -35.97 -9.85
CA ALA A 97 -22.26 -37.01 -10.58
C ALA A 97 -21.67 -38.09 -9.65
N ALA A 98 -21.17 -37.70 -8.48
CA ALA A 98 -20.68 -38.64 -7.47
C ALA A 98 -21.80 -39.54 -6.92
N LYS A 99 -22.99 -39.00 -6.68
CA LYS A 99 -24.18 -39.78 -6.30
C LYS A 99 -24.54 -40.81 -7.38
N ALA A 100 -24.51 -40.41 -8.66
CA ALA A 100 -24.76 -41.32 -9.77
C ALA A 100 -23.69 -42.45 -9.85
N ALA A 101 -22.43 -42.13 -9.53
CA ALA A 101 -21.34 -43.11 -9.51
C ALA A 101 -21.41 -44.10 -8.33
N ALA A 102 -22.16 -43.79 -7.27
CA ALA A 102 -22.31 -44.66 -6.11
C ALA A 102 -23.20 -45.89 -6.36
N PHE A 103 -24.01 -45.88 -7.42
CA PHE A 103 -24.83 -47.03 -7.78
C PHE A 103 -23.96 -48.18 -8.33
N PRO A 104 -24.22 -49.44 -7.92
CA PRO A 104 -23.49 -50.59 -8.44
C PRO A 104 -23.55 -50.63 -9.97
N LEU A 105 -22.36 -50.56 -10.59
CA LEU A 105 -22.24 -50.55 -12.03
C LEU A 105 -22.16 -51.99 -12.53
N ILE A 106 -23.20 -52.47 -13.21
CA ILE A 106 -23.14 -53.75 -13.92
C ILE A 106 -22.21 -53.57 -15.12
N SER A 107 -20.93 -53.89 -14.93
CA SER A 107 -19.93 -53.78 -15.98
C SER A 107 -20.09 -54.96 -16.95
N LYS A 108 -20.74 -54.72 -18.09
CA LYS A 108 -20.63 -55.60 -19.26
C LYS A 108 -19.35 -55.23 -20.02
N ARG A 109 -18.59 -56.24 -20.47
CA ARG A 109 -17.43 -56.02 -21.35
C ARG A 109 -17.93 -55.31 -22.62
N ARG A 110 -17.49 -54.06 -22.80
CA ARG A 110 -17.90 -53.24 -23.96
C ARG A 110 -17.17 -53.64 -25.22
N LYS A 111 -17.83 -53.39 -26.35
CA LYS A 111 -17.21 -53.54 -27.65
C LYS A 111 -16.16 -52.42 -27.88
N PRO A 112 -15.06 -52.69 -28.60
CA PRO A 112 -14.05 -51.68 -28.89
C PRO A 112 -14.59 -50.38 -29.52
N ASP A 113 -15.59 -50.47 -30.41
CA ASP A 113 -16.17 -49.28 -31.06
C ASP A 113 -16.96 -48.37 -30.11
N GLU A 114 -17.62 -48.96 -29.09
CA GLU A 114 -18.30 -48.20 -28.04
C GLU A 114 -17.29 -47.41 -27.21
N ASN A 115 -16.12 -47.98 -26.93
CA ASN A 115 -15.06 -47.30 -26.20
C ASN A 115 -14.51 -46.10 -27.00
N ARG A 116 -14.26 -46.27 -28.32
CA ARG A 116 -13.83 -45.14 -29.18
C ARG A 116 -14.88 -44.04 -29.25
N ALA A 117 -16.17 -44.38 -29.32
CA ALA A 117 -17.23 -43.39 -29.32
C ALA A 117 -17.27 -42.59 -28.00
N ARG A 118 -17.01 -43.24 -26.87
CA ARG A 118 -16.96 -42.59 -25.56
C ARG A 118 -15.72 -41.74 -25.35
N GLU A 119 -14.57 -42.19 -25.84
CA GLU A 119 -13.35 -41.38 -25.87
C GLU A 119 -13.59 -40.07 -26.64
N ARG A 120 -14.20 -40.13 -27.83
CA ARG A 120 -14.60 -38.94 -28.59
C ARG A 120 -15.55 -38.02 -27.81
N TYR A 121 -16.53 -38.59 -27.13
CA TYR A 121 -17.44 -37.82 -26.28
C TYR A 121 -16.70 -37.10 -25.15
N LEU A 122 -15.80 -37.79 -24.45
CA LEU A 122 -15.01 -37.22 -23.36
C LEU A 122 -14.10 -36.09 -23.85
N HIS A 123 -13.43 -36.29 -24.99
CA HIS A 123 -12.64 -35.25 -25.65
C HIS A 123 -13.48 -34.02 -26.01
N HIS A 124 -14.69 -34.22 -26.56
CA HIS A 124 -15.60 -33.13 -26.87
C HIS A 124 -16.06 -32.39 -25.61
N ALA A 125 -16.46 -33.12 -24.56
CA ALA A 125 -16.90 -32.55 -23.30
C ALA A 125 -15.78 -31.77 -22.60
N ALA A 126 -14.56 -32.30 -22.55
CA ALA A 126 -13.40 -31.62 -21.99
C ALA A 126 -13.04 -30.37 -22.80
N SER A 127 -13.11 -30.45 -24.13
CA SER A 127 -12.88 -29.28 -25.01
C SER A 127 -13.93 -28.19 -24.80
N ALA A 128 -15.20 -28.58 -24.64
CA ALA A 128 -16.28 -27.64 -24.34
C ALA A 128 -16.08 -26.97 -22.97
N ALA A 129 -15.75 -27.76 -21.94
CA ALA A 129 -15.44 -27.23 -20.61
C ALA A 129 -14.25 -26.26 -20.65
N CYS A 130 -13.18 -26.58 -21.38
CA CYS A 130 -12.04 -25.67 -21.53
C CYS A 130 -12.41 -24.37 -22.25
N ARG A 131 -13.26 -24.43 -23.30
CA ARG A 131 -13.75 -23.22 -23.98
C ARG A 131 -14.62 -22.33 -23.08
N ASN A 132 -15.33 -22.92 -22.14
CA ASN A 132 -16.11 -22.20 -21.15
C ASN A 132 -15.29 -21.75 -19.92
N HIS A 133 -13.96 -21.96 -19.96
CA HIS A 133 -13.06 -21.73 -18.83
C HIS A 133 -13.36 -22.59 -17.59
N ASP A 134 -14.12 -23.69 -17.73
CA ASP A 134 -14.40 -24.64 -16.64
C ASP A 134 -13.24 -25.61 -16.39
N LEU A 135 -12.31 -25.71 -17.35
CA LEU A 135 -11.07 -26.46 -17.22
C LEU A 135 -9.90 -25.61 -17.73
N SER A 136 -8.76 -25.76 -17.05
CA SER A 136 -7.50 -25.24 -17.55
C SER A 136 -7.02 -25.98 -18.79
N ILE A 137 -6.20 -25.31 -19.61
CA ILE A 137 -5.55 -25.92 -20.78
C ILE A 137 -4.65 -27.09 -20.37
N ALA A 138 -3.98 -27.01 -19.20
CA ALA A 138 -3.16 -28.10 -18.67
C ALA A 138 -4.01 -29.36 -18.39
N GLN A 139 -5.16 -29.20 -17.73
CA GLN A 139 -6.09 -30.31 -17.47
C GLN A 139 -6.67 -30.87 -18.77
N LEU A 140 -6.97 -30.03 -19.77
CA LEU A 140 -7.39 -30.51 -21.10
C LEU A 140 -6.30 -31.36 -21.77
N ASN A 141 -5.04 -30.91 -21.69
CA ASN A 141 -3.91 -31.67 -22.22
C ASN A 141 -3.72 -33.01 -21.50
N ASP A 142 -3.96 -33.06 -20.19
CA ASP A 142 -3.91 -34.31 -19.43
C ASP A 142 -5.03 -35.28 -19.81
N VAL A 143 -6.23 -34.76 -20.16
CA VAL A 143 -7.32 -35.56 -20.71
C VAL A 143 -6.91 -36.19 -22.04
N PHE A 144 -6.37 -35.40 -22.98
CA PHE A 144 -5.92 -35.89 -24.29
C PHE A 144 -4.71 -36.82 -24.21
N ALA A 145 -3.82 -36.60 -23.25
CA ALA A 145 -2.65 -37.45 -23.00
C ALA A 145 -2.98 -38.66 -22.11
N HIS A 146 -4.23 -38.82 -21.68
CA HIS A 146 -4.68 -39.88 -20.78
C HIS A 146 -3.87 -39.96 -19.45
N ARG A 147 -3.35 -38.82 -18.98
CA ARG A 147 -2.61 -38.72 -17.72
C ARG A 147 -3.59 -38.56 -16.56
N GLY A 148 -3.83 -39.65 -15.83
CA GLY A 148 -4.88 -39.70 -14.80
C GLY A 148 -6.30 -39.86 -15.36
N TRP A 149 -6.45 -39.95 -16.68
CA TRP A 149 -7.72 -40.16 -17.38
C TRP A 149 -7.69 -41.47 -18.14
N ASN A 150 -8.51 -42.43 -17.72
CA ASN A 150 -8.59 -43.73 -18.39
C ASN A 150 -9.87 -43.85 -19.25
N PRO A 151 -9.76 -43.84 -20.59
CA PRO A 151 -10.91 -43.93 -21.49
C PRO A 151 -11.65 -45.28 -21.42
N ARG A 152 -11.08 -46.29 -20.73
CA ARG A 152 -11.71 -47.59 -20.50
C ARG A 152 -12.59 -47.66 -19.25
N LEU A 153 -12.60 -46.61 -18.42
CA LEU A 153 -13.47 -46.54 -17.24
C LEU A 153 -14.95 -46.53 -17.62
N HIS A 154 -15.80 -46.82 -16.63
CA HIS A 154 -17.23 -46.68 -16.81
C HIS A 154 -17.60 -45.19 -17.07
N PRO A 155 -18.57 -44.85 -17.94
CA PRO A 155 -18.82 -43.48 -18.38
C PRO A 155 -19.29 -42.60 -17.23
N VAL A 156 -20.05 -43.18 -16.29
CA VAL A 156 -20.44 -42.51 -15.05
C VAL A 156 -19.21 -42.12 -14.21
N VAL A 157 -18.19 -43.00 -14.15
CA VAL A 157 -16.93 -42.72 -13.45
C VAL A 157 -16.11 -41.66 -14.20
N GLN A 158 -16.09 -41.72 -15.53
CA GLN A 158 -15.42 -40.70 -16.35
C GLN A 158 -16.06 -39.32 -16.19
N GLU A 159 -17.39 -39.26 -16.22
CA GLU A 159 -18.11 -38.02 -16.01
C GLU A 159 -17.89 -37.50 -14.58
N SER A 160 -17.93 -38.34 -13.55
CA SER A 160 -17.63 -37.91 -12.19
C SER A 160 -16.21 -37.36 -12.05
N LEU A 161 -15.22 -37.98 -12.72
CA LEU A 161 -13.85 -37.46 -12.75
C LEU A 161 -13.81 -36.09 -13.45
N LEU A 162 -14.51 -35.92 -14.59
CA LEU A 162 -14.60 -34.64 -15.31
C LEU A 162 -15.19 -33.53 -14.45
N ARG A 163 -16.32 -33.81 -13.78
CA ARG A 163 -16.95 -32.85 -12.88
C ARG A 163 -16.06 -32.53 -11.67
N GLN A 164 -15.35 -33.51 -11.14
CA GLN A 164 -14.39 -33.28 -10.06
C GLN A 164 -13.23 -32.38 -10.50
N ALA A 165 -12.69 -32.57 -11.71
CA ALA A 165 -11.62 -31.73 -12.23
C ALA A 165 -12.08 -30.28 -12.45
N VAL A 166 -13.29 -30.08 -12.98
CA VAL A 166 -13.93 -28.75 -13.09
C VAL A 166 -14.10 -28.11 -11.72
N ARG A 167 -14.63 -28.85 -10.74
CA ARG A 167 -14.79 -28.38 -9.36
C ARG A 167 -13.47 -27.93 -8.75
N SER A 168 -12.41 -28.74 -8.89
CA SER A 168 -11.08 -28.39 -8.38
C SER A 168 -10.54 -27.14 -9.06
N HIS A 169 -10.66 -27.02 -10.38
CA HIS A 169 -10.22 -25.82 -11.11
C HIS A 169 -10.94 -24.55 -10.65
N ARG A 170 -12.27 -24.60 -10.56
CA ARG A 170 -13.08 -23.47 -10.09
C ARG A 170 -12.79 -23.10 -8.64
N PHE A 171 -12.46 -24.09 -7.80
CA PHE A 171 -12.01 -23.82 -6.43
C PHE A 171 -10.68 -23.06 -6.40
N ASP A 172 -9.71 -23.45 -7.23
CA ASP A 172 -8.42 -22.76 -7.33
C ASP A 172 -8.56 -21.32 -7.85
N GLU A 173 -9.49 -21.09 -8.79
CA GLU A 173 -9.85 -19.74 -9.25
C GLU A 173 -10.49 -18.91 -8.14
N TYR A 174 -11.45 -19.47 -7.41
CA TYR A 174 -12.06 -18.82 -6.25
C TYR A 174 -11.01 -18.45 -5.19
N GLN A 175 -10.10 -19.36 -4.85
CA GLN A 175 -9.01 -19.07 -3.90
C GLN A 175 -8.06 -17.97 -4.41
N SER A 176 -7.83 -17.90 -5.71
CA SER A 176 -7.01 -16.86 -6.33
C SER A 176 -7.72 -15.51 -6.32
N ALA A 177 -9.02 -15.48 -6.62
CA ALA A 177 -9.85 -14.29 -6.52
C ALA A 177 -9.93 -13.78 -5.07
N LEU A 178 -10.06 -14.68 -4.09
CA LEU A 178 -10.08 -14.34 -2.66
C LEU A 178 -8.78 -13.69 -2.20
N ARG A 179 -7.63 -14.19 -2.68
CA ARG A 179 -6.33 -13.57 -2.39
C ARG A 179 -6.19 -12.19 -3.03
N ALA A 180 -6.66 -12.03 -4.27
CA ALA A 180 -6.63 -10.74 -4.97
C ALA A 180 -7.55 -9.70 -4.31
N GLU A 181 -8.75 -10.11 -3.90
CA GLU A 181 -9.69 -9.25 -3.16
C GLU A 181 -9.07 -8.77 -1.85
N ARG A 182 -8.52 -9.68 -1.03
CA ARG A 182 -7.85 -9.31 0.22
C ARG A 182 -6.70 -8.34 0.03
N ALA A 183 -5.87 -8.54 -1.00
CA ALA A 183 -4.78 -7.63 -1.31
C ALA A 183 -5.32 -6.23 -1.70
N SER A 184 -6.34 -6.17 -2.56
CA SER A 184 -6.97 -4.90 -2.95
C SER A 184 -7.67 -4.19 -1.79
N TRP A 185 -8.25 -4.93 -0.85
CA TRP A 185 -8.84 -4.38 0.36
C TRP A 185 -7.78 -3.74 1.26
N GLN A 186 -6.64 -4.40 1.48
CA GLN A 186 -5.51 -3.84 2.25
C GLN A 186 -4.94 -2.57 1.60
N GLU A 187 -4.80 -2.57 0.28
CA GLU A 187 -4.37 -1.38 -0.48
C GLU A 187 -5.38 -0.24 -0.39
N ALA A 188 -6.69 -0.55 -0.39
CA ALA A 188 -7.73 0.46 -0.22
C ALA A 188 -7.74 1.04 1.20
N GLU A 189 -7.57 0.20 2.23
CA GLU A 189 -7.56 0.67 3.62
C GLU A 189 -6.32 1.52 3.90
N SER A 190 -5.13 1.08 3.47
CA SER A 190 -3.90 1.89 3.61
C SER A 190 -3.99 3.24 2.90
N ALA A 191 -4.60 3.29 1.71
CA ALA A 191 -4.85 4.56 1.01
C ALA A 191 -5.85 5.47 1.77
N ALA A 192 -6.87 4.88 2.39
CA ALA A 192 -7.82 5.62 3.22
C ALA A 192 -7.17 6.16 4.51
N GLU A 193 -6.30 5.38 5.14
CA GLU A 193 -5.49 5.82 6.30
C GLU A 193 -4.57 6.97 5.95
N ALA A 194 -3.82 6.87 4.85
CA ALA A 194 -2.95 7.94 4.36
C ALA A 194 -3.74 9.23 4.10
N LEU A 195 -4.92 9.13 3.48
CA LEU A 195 -5.82 10.26 3.28
C LEU A 195 -6.29 10.87 4.61
N ARG A 196 -6.67 10.05 5.59
CA ARG A 196 -7.09 10.54 6.92
C ARG A 196 -5.95 11.31 7.60
N SER A 197 -4.74 10.76 7.55
CA SER A 197 -3.54 11.42 8.09
C SER A 197 -3.27 12.77 7.42
N LEU A 198 -3.26 12.82 6.09
CA LEU A 198 -3.01 14.05 5.33
C LEU A 198 -4.10 15.11 5.54
N ARG A 199 -5.36 14.72 5.71
CA ARG A 199 -6.44 15.67 6.03
C ARG A 199 -6.28 16.29 7.40
N LEU A 200 -5.87 15.50 8.40
CA LEU A 200 -5.58 16.01 9.74
C LEU A 200 -4.39 16.97 9.71
N GLU A 201 -3.33 16.63 8.96
CA GLU A 201 -2.17 17.49 8.78
C GLU A 201 -2.50 18.78 8.02
N ALA A 202 -3.30 18.70 6.96
CA ALA A 202 -3.79 19.86 6.22
C ALA A 202 -4.56 20.81 7.14
N ALA A 203 -5.48 20.26 7.94
CA ALA A 203 -6.25 21.05 8.90
C ALA A 203 -5.35 21.71 9.95
N ALA A 204 -4.34 21.00 10.46
CA ALA A 204 -3.36 21.53 11.41
C ALA A 204 -2.40 22.57 10.78
N ALA A 205 -2.11 22.47 9.49
CA ALA A 205 -1.31 23.45 8.76
C ALA A 205 -2.10 24.76 8.56
N VAL A 206 -3.37 24.68 8.17
CA VAL A 206 -4.26 25.84 8.01
C VAL A 206 -4.44 26.59 9.33
N THR A 207 -4.61 25.89 10.46
CA THR A 207 -4.74 26.55 11.77
C THR A 207 -3.45 27.25 12.20
N ARG A 208 -2.28 26.66 11.93
CA ARG A 208 -0.98 27.31 12.18
C ARG A 208 -0.76 28.54 11.31
N ALA A 209 -1.03 28.44 10.02
CA ALA A 209 -0.90 29.56 9.09
C ALA A 209 -1.83 30.72 9.46
N GLY A 210 -3.09 30.43 9.83
CA GLY A 210 -4.03 31.44 10.31
C GLY A 210 -3.59 32.12 11.61
N ALA A 211 -3.01 31.38 12.55
CA ALA A 211 -2.43 31.94 13.77
C ALA A 211 -1.19 32.81 13.49
N GLY A 212 -0.33 32.39 12.56
CA GLY A 212 0.83 33.16 12.12
C GLY A 212 0.47 34.47 11.43
N GLN A 213 -0.56 34.46 10.58
CA GLN A 213 -1.08 35.67 9.92
C GLN A 213 -1.59 36.70 10.91
N ALA A 214 -2.39 36.28 11.91
CA ALA A 214 -2.91 37.19 12.93
C ALA A 214 -1.78 37.88 13.72
N VAL A 215 -0.72 37.15 14.05
CA VAL A 215 0.46 37.71 14.73
C VAL A 215 1.20 38.70 13.83
N SER A 216 1.35 38.40 12.54
CA SER A 216 2.00 39.33 11.59
C SER A 216 1.20 40.60 11.37
N ASP A 217 -0.13 40.51 11.27
CA ASP A 217 -1.01 41.67 11.12
C ASP A 217 -0.90 42.59 12.37
N GLU A 218 -0.84 42.01 13.57
CA GLU A 218 -0.67 42.76 14.83
C GLU A 218 0.70 43.45 14.92
N HIS A 219 1.79 42.80 14.48
CA HIS A 219 3.12 43.42 14.40
C HIS A 219 3.17 44.55 13.38
N TRP A 220 2.55 44.38 12.20
CA TRP A 220 2.47 45.44 11.19
C TRP A 220 1.75 46.68 11.70
N PHE A 221 0.63 46.49 12.43
CA PHE A 221 -0.07 47.59 13.08
C PHE A 221 0.81 48.25 14.14
N ALA A 222 1.47 47.48 15.03
CA ALA A 222 2.34 48.02 16.07
C ALA A 222 3.53 48.83 15.52
N ASP A 223 4.14 48.38 14.42
CA ASP A 223 5.23 49.09 13.75
C ASP A 223 4.76 50.41 13.13
N GLN A 224 3.57 50.47 12.53
CA GLN A 224 3.00 51.73 12.01
C GLN A 224 2.78 52.78 13.10
N TRP A 225 2.29 52.37 14.26
CA TRP A 225 2.02 53.30 15.37
C TRP A 225 3.29 53.78 16.07
N THR A 226 4.39 53.02 16.02
CA THR A 226 5.67 53.38 16.64
C THR A 226 6.59 54.19 15.74
N THR A 227 6.45 54.09 14.41
CA THR A 227 7.19 54.95 13.45
C THR A 227 6.50 56.26 13.12
N ALA A 228 5.30 56.51 13.63
CA ALA A 228 4.73 57.84 13.65
C ALA A 228 5.54 58.71 14.63
N GLU A 229 6.67 59.25 14.16
CA GLU A 229 7.42 60.29 14.84
C GLU A 229 6.44 61.39 15.25
N LEU A 230 6.16 61.47 16.55
CA LEU A 230 5.52 62.63 17.15
C LEU A 230 6.39 63.83 16.76
N PRO A 231 5.89 64.78 15.93
CA PRO A 231 6.67 65.95 15.59
C PRO A 231 7.00 66.65 16.90
N ALA A 232 8.30 66.71 17.21
CA ALA A 232 8.80 67.43 18.37
C ALA A 232 8.31 68.87 18.26
N ALA A 233 7.32 69.23 19.08
CA ALA A 233 6.79 70.57 19.16
C ALA A 233 7.93 71.50 19.57
N ALA A 234 8.32 72.37 18.64
CA ALA A 234 9.25 73.48 18.84
C ALA A 234 8.51 74.71 19.37
#